data_AF-A0A945P6R8-F1
#
_entry.id   AF-A0A945P6R8-F1
#
_cell.length_a   1.000
_cell.length_b   1.000
_cell.length_c   1.000
_cell.angle_alpha   90.00
_cell.angle_beta   90.00
_cell.angle_gamma   90.00
#
_symmetry.space_group_name_H-M   'P 1'
#
loop_
_entity.id
_entity.type
_entity.pdbx_description
1 polymer ?
#
loop_
_entity_poly.entity_id
_entity_poly.type
_entity_poly.pdbx_seq_one_letter_code
_entity_poly.pdbx_strand_id
1 'polypeptide(L)'
;MDWQLSILGPATQAAFWGLVRTAPEDRDMDAIMESRQNSADAMAILDRYLGQTDFVAGSEFSICDIPVGVFTFRWFNMDIEREDYPNLRRWYDRLRERPAYQEHIMNPLT
;
A
#
# COMPACT_ATOMS: atom_id res chain seq x y z
N MET A 1 -7.26 4.87 12.30
CA MET A 1 -6.06 5.38 11.58
C MET A 1 -4.78 4.80 12.16
N ASP A 2 -4.77 4.44 13.44
CA ASP A 2 -3.59 3.93 14.18
C ASP A 2 -2.86 2.79 13.49
N TRP A 3 -3.57 1.79 12.96
CA TRP A 3 -2.94 0.66 12.27
C TRP A 3 -2.12 1.09 11.04
N GLN A 4 -2.61 2.07 10.26
CA GLN A 4 -1.83 2.58 9.15
C GLN A 4 -0.55 3.25 9.64
N LEU A 5 -0.66 4.07 10.69
CA LEU A 5 0.47 4.82 11.25
C LEU A 5 1.53 3.91 11.90
N SER A 6 1.11 2.88 12.64
CA SER A 6 2.00 2.06 13.46
C SER A 6 2.48 0.79 12.78
N ILE A 7 1.74 0.26 11.79
CA ILE A 7 2.07 -1.01 11.11
C ILE A 7 2.40 -0.75 9.65
N LEU A 8 1.42 -0.33 8.85
CA LEU A 8 1.57 -0.26 7.39
C LEU A 8 2.62 0.78 6.95
N GLY A 9 2.65 1.93 7.60
CA GLY A 9 3.59 3.01 7.32
C GLY A 9 5.05 2.57 7.51
N PRO A 10 5.44 2.16 8.74
CA PRO A 10 6.78 1.67 9.03
C PRO A 10 7.18 0.48 8.15
N ALA A 11 6.27 -0.48 7.94
CA ALA A 11 6.53 -1.65 7.09
C ALA A 11 6.96 -1.26 5.66
N THR A 12 6.40 -0.19 5.10
CA THR A 12 6.63 0.23 3.71
C THR A 12 7.83 1.17 3.53
N GLN A 13 8.36 1.74 4.62
CA GLN A 13 9.24 2.91 4.55
C GLN A 13 10.55 2.64 3.81
N ALA A 14 11.27 1.57 4.16
CA ALA A 14 12.60 1.33 3.59
C ALA A 14 12.51 0.88 2.13
N ALA A 15 11.53 0.04 1.76
CA ALA A 15 11.28 -0.35 0.38
C ALA A 15 10.94 0.87 -0.49
N PHE A 16 10.04 1.74 -0.03
CA PHE A 16 9.71 2.96 -0.78
C PHE A 16 10.90 3.89 -0.92
N TRP A 17 11.63 4.16 0.16
CA TRP A 17 12.78 5.06 0.10
C TRP A 17 13.89 4.48 -0.79
N GLY A 18 14.27 3.22 -0.58
CA GLY A 18 15.33 2.58 -1.32
C GLY A 18 15.03 2.41 -2.83
N LEU A 19 13.81 2.03 -3.19
CA LEU A 19 13.45 1.79 -4.59
C LEU A 19 13.10 3.06 -5.37
N VAL A 20 12.53 4.06 -4.70
CA VAL A 20 12.02 5.27 -5.38
C VAL A 20 12.99 6.45 -5.24
N ARG A 21 13.69 6.57 -4.10
CA ARG A 21 14.43 7.79 -3.72
C ARG A 21 15.93 7.60 -3.57
N THR A 22 16.43 6.37 -3.66
CA THR A 22 17.85 6.03 -3.56
C THR A 22 18.36 5.53 -4.91
N ALA A 23 19.50 6.09 -5.35
CA ALA A 23 20.17 5.66 -6.57
C ALA A 23 20.55 4.16 -6.48
N PRO A 24 20.48 3.38 -7.58
CA PRO A 24 20.68 1.94 -7.55
C PRO A 24 21.97 1.48 -6.83
N GLU A 25 23.07 2.21 -7.00
CA GLU A 25 24.38 1.95 -6.39
C GLU A 25 24.43 2.16 -4.87
N ASP A 26 23.49 2.93 -4.30
CA ASP A 26 23.44 3.29 -2.88
C ASP A 26 22.36 2.49 -2.11
N ARG A 27 21.70 1.54 -2.76
CA ARG A 27 20.59 0.79 -2.16
C ARG A 27 21.06 -0.24 -1.15
N ASP A 28 20.52 -0.16 0.06
CA ASP A 28 20.53 -1.26 1.02
C ASP A 28 19.46 -2.28 0.62
N MET A 29 19.85 -3.28 -0.16
CA MET A 29 18.92 -4.28 -0.69
C MET A 29 18.35 -5.18 0.41
N ASP A 30 19.08 -5.43 1.50
CA ASP A 30 18.60 -6.25 2.61
C ASP A 30 17.46 -5.53 3.34
N ALA A 31 17.64 -4.24 3.65
CA ALA A 31 16.59 -3.42 4.27
C ALA A 31 15.36 -3.25 3.36
N ILE A 32 15.57 -3.11 2.05
CA ILE A 32 14.48 -3.04 1.06
C ILE A 32 13.69 -4.35 1.04
N MET A 33 14.36 -5.50 1.00
CA MET A 33 13.71 -6.80 0.98
C MET A 33 12.96 -7.11 2.28
N GLU A 34 13.53 -6.78 3.43
CA GLU A 34 12.86 -6.91 4.72
C GLU A 34 11.59 -6.03 4.78
N SER A 35 11.71 -4.76 4.37
CA SER A 35 10.55 -3.85 4.29
C SER A 35 9.51 -4.34 3.29
N ARG A 36 9.91 -4.89 2.15
CA ARG A 36 8.98 -5.50 1.19
C ARG A 36 8.22 -6.66 1.83
N GLN A 37 8.88 -7.54 2.59
CA GLN A 37 8.22 -8.65 3.27
C GLN A 37 7.25 -8.16 4.35
N ASN A 38 7.66 -7.19 5.17
CA ASN A 38 6.79 -6.58 6.17
C ASN A 38 5.56 -5.91 5.53
N SER A 39 5.73 -5.26 4.37
CA SER A 39 4.61 -4.74 3.59
C SER A 39 3.69 -5.85 3.11
N ALA A 40 4.23 -6.96 2.59
CA ALA A 40 3.44 -8.11 2.16
C ALA A 40 2.58 -8.67 3.31
N ASP A 41 3.16 -8.84 4.49
CA ASP A 41 2.45 -9.34 5.68
C ASP A 41 1.32 -8.38 6.11
N ALA A 42 1.57 -7.06 6.07
CA ALA A 42 0.53 -6.06 6.33
C ALA A 42 -0.58 -6.08 5.27
N MET A 43 -0.24 -6.26 3.99
CA MET A 43 -1.22 -6.41 2.91
C MET A 43 -2.05 -7.67 3.04
N ALA A 44 -1.46 -8.79 3.51
CA ALA A 44 -2.18 -10.03 3.76
C ALA A 44 -3.23 -9.88 4.88
N ILE A 45 -2.93 -9.09 5.93
CA ILE A 45 -3.91 -8.74 6.97
C ILE A 45 -5.07 -7.95 6.37
N LEU A 46 -4.75 -6.92 5.59
CA LEU A 46 -5.75 -6.06 4.97
C LEU A 46 -6.62 -6.82 3.96
N ASP A 47 -6.02 -7.69 3.14
CA ASP A 47 -6.74 -8.54 2.19
C ASP A 47 -7.77 -9.44 2.91
N ARG A 48 -7.35 -10.14 3.97
CA ARG A 48 -8.24 -10.99 4.76
C ARG A 48 -9.40 -10.20 5.38
N TYR A 49 -9.12 -9.00 5.86
CA TYR A 49 -10.14 -8.12 6.42
C TYR A 49 -11.14 -7.64 5.36
N LEU A 50 -10.64 -7.19 4.20
CA LEU A 50 -11.46 -6.82 3.04
C LEU A 50 -12.18 -8.03 2.41
N GLY A 51 -11.84 -9.25 2.77
CA GLY A 51 -12.67 -10.42 2.46
C GLY A 51 -14.04 -10.39 3.15
N GLN A 52 -14.20 -9.58 4.19
CA GLN A 52 -15.40 -9.49 5.02
C GLN A 52 -16.12 -8.13 4.90
N THR A 53 -15.43 -7.10 4.42
CA THR A 53 -15.98 -5.75 4.26
C THR A 53 -15.67 -5.16 2.88
N ASP A 54 -16.47 -4.21 2.44
CA ASP A 54 -16.28 -3.54 1.16
C ASP A 54 -15.15 -2.48 1.20
N PHE A 55 -15.02 -1.84 2.36
CA PHE A 55 -14.09 -0.76 2.68
C PHE A 55 -13.47 -0.98 4.07
N VAL A 56 -12.45 -0.19 4.42
CA VAL A 56 -11.71 -0.36 5.68
C VAL A 56 -12.60 -0.21 6.91
N ALA A 57 -13.63 0.64 6.85
CA ALA A 57 -14.55 0.86 7.97
C ALA A 57 -15.92 0.15 7.84
N GLY A 58 -16.13 -0.68 6.81
CA GLY A 58 -17.39 -1.40 6.61
C GLY A 58 -17.89 -1.38 5.17
N SER A 59 -19.17 -1.08 4.97
CA SER A 59 -19.84 -1.13 3.66
C SER A 59 -19.66 0.12 2.80
N GLU A 60 -19.21 1.23 3.38
CA GLU A 60 -19.10 2.52 2.72
C GLU A 60 -17.68 3.10 2.81
N PHE A 61 -17.30 3.86 1.77
CA PHE A 61 -16.03 4.59 1.75
C PHE A 61 -16.00 5.62 2.88
N SER A 62 -14.87 5.69 3.58
CA SER A 62 -14.71 6.54 4.76
C SER A 62 -13.32 7.18 4.82
N ILE A 63 -13.12 8.04 5.82
CA ILE A 63 -11.79 8.59 6.12
C ILE A 63 -10.75 7.49 6.41
N CYS A 64 -11.16 6.29 6.82
CA CYS A 64 -10.25 5.18 7.09
C CYS A 64 -9.61 4.61 5.81
N ASP A 65 -10.27 4.73 4.66
CA ASP A 65 -9.77 4.24 3.39
C ASP A 65 -8.68 5.14 2.80
N ILE A 66 -8.70 6.43 3.14
CA ILE A 66 -7.78 7.43 2.58
C ILE A 66 -6.31 7.08 2.90
N PRO A 67 -5.87 7.01 4.18
CA PRO A 67 -4.47 6.79 4.47
C PRO A 67 -4.00 5.39 4.02
N VAL A 68 -4.84 4.36 4.17
CA VAL A 68 -4.52 2.99 3.73
C VAL A 68 -4.41 2.94 2.20
N GLY A 69 -5.28 3.64 1.50
CA GLY A 69 -5.31 3.74 0.04
C GLY A 69 -4.05 4.36 -0.54
N VAL A 70 -3.45 5.35 0.14
CA VAL A 70 -2.17 5.95 -0.28
C VAL A 70 -1.02 4.93 -0.23
N PHE A 71 -0.92 4.15 0.85
CA PHE A 71 0.14 3.14 0.96
C PHE A 71 -0.10 1.95 0.03
N THR A 72 -1.36 1.60 -0.23
CA THR A 72 -1.72 0.56 -1.21
C THR A 72 -1.36 0.98 -2.63
N PHE A 73 -1.51 2.26 -2.98
CA PHE A 73 -1.01 2.79 -4.25
C PHE A 73 0.49 2.53 -4.42
N ARG A 74 1.30 2.83 -3.39
CA ARG A 74 2.74 2.57 -3.41
C ARG A 74 3.02 1.08 -3.60
N TRP A 75 2.37 0.23 -2.83
CA TRP A 75 2.52 -1.22 -2.96
C TRP A 75 2.32 -1.69 -4.40
N PHE A 76 1.25 -1.27 -5.08
CA PHE A 76 0.99 -1.68 -6.47
C PHE A 76 1.85 -0.99 -7.54
N ASN A 77 2.61 0.05 -7.21
CA ASN A 77 3.36 0.84 -8.21
C ASN A 77 4.89 0.85 -8.01
N MET A 78 5.42 0.30 -6.90
CA MET A 78 6.86 0.07 -6.75
C MET A 78 7.36 -1.09 -7.62
N ASP A 79 8.65 -1.13 -7.97
CA ASP A 79 9.21 -2.28 -8.69
C ASP A 79 9.55 -3.41 -7.70
N ILE A 80 8.54 -4.21 -7.36
CA ILE A 80 8.62 -5.33 -6.41
C ILE A 80 7.78 -6.52 -6.87
N GLU A 81 8.20 -7.73 -6.49
CA GLU A 81 7.35 -8.92 -6.58
C GLU A 81 6.21 -8.84 -5.56
N ARG A 82 5.05 -9.41 -5.88
CA ARG A 82 3.83 -9.35 -5.07
C ARG A 82 3.09 -10.66 -5.09
N GLU A 83 2.55 -11.06 -3.95
CA GLU A 83 1.58 -12.14 -3.85
C GLU A 83 0.21 -11.69 -4.41
N ASP A 84 -0.65 -12.67 -4.63
CA ASP A 84 -2.03 -12.41 -5.03
C ASP A 84 -2.90 -12.10 -3.80
N TYR A 85 -3.44 -10.88 -3.77
CA TYR A 85 -4.34 -10.36 -2.73
C TYR A 85 -5.64 -9.86 -3.39
N PRO A 86 -6.58 -10.77 -3.71
CA PRO A 86 -7.72 -10.43 -4.57
C PRO A 86 -8.71 -9.45 -3.92
N ASN A 87 -8.88 -9.49 -2.60
CA ASN A 87 -9.78 -8.58 -1.89
C ASN A 87 -9.18 -7.18 -1.78
N LEU A 88 -7.88 -7.12 -1.51
CA LEU A 88 -7.11 -5.88 -1.57
C LEU A 88 -7.18 -5.26 -2.97
N ARG A 89 -6.98 -6.08 -4.02
CA ARG A 89 -7.04 -5.62 -5.41
C ARG A 89 -8.42 -5.09 -5.77
N ARG A 90 -9.49 -5.81 -5.41
CA ARG A 90 -10.88 -5.37 -5.62
C ARG A 90 -11.14 -4.00 -4.98
N TRP A 91 -10.75 -3.82 -3.73
CA TRP A 91 -10.92 -2.55 -3.02
C TRP A 91 -10.06 -1.44 -3.65
N TYR A 92 -8.80 -1.73 -4.00
CA TYR A 92 -7.91 -0.77 -4.66
C TYR A 92 -8.45 -0.30 -6.01
N ASP A 93 -8.99 -1.20 -6.83
CA ASP A 93 -9.59 -0.83 -8.12
C ASP A 93 -10.80 0.11 -7.94
N ARG A 94 -11.64 -0.12 -6.92
CA ARG A 94 -12.72 0.84 -6.56
C ARG A 94 -12.20 2.21 -6.13
N LEU A 95 -11.05 2.27 -5.44
CA LEU A 95 -10.43 3.57 -5.11
C LEU A 95 -9.94 4.30 -6.37
N ARG A 96 -9.36 3.57 -7.31
CA ARG A 96 -8.86 4.12 -8.59
C ARG A 96 -9.94 4.70 -9.49
N GLU A 97 -11.20 4.31 -9.30
CA GLU A 97 -12.34 4.89 -10.02
C GLU A 97 -12.70 6.31 -9.53
N ARG A 98 -12.19 6.74 -8.37
CA ARG A 98 -12.57 8.02 -7.75
C ARG A 98 -11.75 9.18 -8.34
N PRO A 99 -12.37 10.25 -8.89
CA PRO A 99 -11.64 11.38 -9.48
C PRO A 99 -10.61 12.02 -8.54
N ALA A 100 -10.96 12.24 -7.27
CA ALA A 100 -10.03 12.81 -6.29
C ALA A 100 -8.83 11.90 -5.99
N TYR A 101 -9.01 10.57 -6.07
CA TYR A 101 -7.91 9.62 -5.89
C TYR A 101 -6.99 9.62 -7.11
N GLN A 102 -7.56 9.69 -8.32
CA GLN A 102 -6.79 9.83 -9.56
C GLN A 102 -5.96 11.11 -9.55
N GLU A 103 -6.57 12.24 -9.19
CA GLU A 103 -5.93 13.56 -9.20
C GLU A 103 -4.80 13.67 -8.17
N HIS A 104 -5.02 13.17 -6.95
CA HIS A 104 -4.09 13.44 -5.85
C HIS A 104 -3.15 12.29 -5.51
N ILE A 105 -3.53 11.04 -5.81
CA ILE A 105 -2.77 9.85 -5.40
C ILE A 105 -2.12 9.15 -6.58
N MET A 106 -2.78 9.05 -7.73
CA MET A 106 -2.29 8.26 -8.89
C MET A 106 -1.24 9.00 -9.73
N ASN A 107 -0.34 9.72 -9.07
CA ASN A 107 0.79 10.40 -9.68
C ASN A 107 2.01 9.45 -9.71
N PRO A 108 2.97 9.65 -10.64
CA PRO A 108 4.22 8.89 -10.64
C PRO A 108 4.89 8.91 -9.27
N LEU A 109 5.42 7.77 -8.82
CA LEU A 109 6.18 7.70 -7.58
C LEU A 109 7.52 8.42 -7.76
N THR A 110 7.80 9.38 -6.89
CA THR A 110 9.04 10.17 -6.85
C THR A 110 9.61 10.30 -5.44
#